data_AF-A0A0W0TKI5-F1
#
_entry.id   AF-A0A0W0TKI5-F1
#
_cell.length_a   1.000
_cell.length_b   1.000
_cell.length_c   1.000
_cell.angle_alpha   90.00
_cell.angle_beta   90.00
_cell.angle_gamma   90.00
#
_symmetry.space_group_name_H-M   'P 1'
#
loop_
_entity.id
_entity.type
_entity.pdbx_description
1 polymer ?
#
loop_
_entity_poly.entity_id
_entity_poly.type
_entity_poly.pdbx_seq_one_letter_code
_entity_poly.pdbx_strand_id
1 'polypeptide(L)'
;MQKLLYAVLLFILSAAAFGEDRCFDLKKGKAILKELEVMVEDTLCAQPLSAERVRQGINTILPQVMNKAFLGAAPPDNWQMMVNEVQQSCLKDHTNLCLNHVQHEVQACVSAQLPAFILFWAPWFAEHCQAINKALILNWKEKKPQVQQWINAFKLQTTN
;
A
#
# COMPACT_ATOMS: atom_id res chain seq x y z
N MET A 1 1.52 -7.87 22.95
CA MET A 1 1.02 -7.67 21.56
C MET A 1 0.28 -8.89 20.99
N GLN A 2 0.57 -10.13 21.40
CA GLN A 2 -0.01 -11.33 20.78
C GLN A 2 -1.47 -11.65 21.17
N LYS A 3 -1.97 -11.23 22.33
CA LYS A 3 -3.32 -11.61 22.83
C LYS A 3 -4.49 -10.70 22.39
N LEU A 4 -4.22 -9.48 21.93
CA LEU A 4 -5.23 -8.55 21.38
C LEU A 4 -5.50 -8.79 19.88
N LEU A 5 -4.49 -9.28 19.15
CA LEU A 5 -4.65 -9.74 17.77
C LEU A 5 -5.61 -10.92 17.64
N TYR A 6 -5.61 -11.86 18.59
CA TYR A 6 -6.52 -13.01 18.56
C TYR A 6 -7.99 -12.63 18.76
N ALA A 7 -8.31 -11.66 19.62
CA ALA A 7 -9.69 -11.27 19.89
C ALA A 7 -10.35 -10.55 18.70
N VAL A 8 -9.58 -9.70 18.00
CA VAL A 8 -10.05 -8.99 16.79
C VAL A 8 -10.13 -9.96 15.60
N LEU A 9 -9.19 -10.90 15.47
CA LEU A 9 -9.25 -11.96 14.45
C LEU A 9 -10.43 -12.91 14.67
N LEU A 10 -10.74 -13.29 15.92
CA LEU A 10 -11.87 -14.18 16.25
C LEU A 10 -13.24 -13.56 15.95
N PHE A 11 -13.39 -12.24 16.12
CA PHE A 11 -14.64 -11.53 15.81
C PHE A 11 -14.87 -11.31 14.31
N ILE A 12 -13.79 -11.21 13.51
CA ILE A 12 -13.87 -11.06 12.05
C ILE A 12 -14.03 -12.42 11.36
N LEU A 13 -13.48 -13.50 11.93
CA LEU A 13 -13.53 -14.85 11.37
C LEU A 13 -14.90 -15.54 11.54
N SER A 14 -15.73 -15.14 12.51
CA SER A 14 -17.08 -15.68 12.66
C SER A 14 -18.08 -15.19 11.60
N ALA A 15 -17.81 -14.05 10.95
CA ALA A 15 -18.61 -13.54 9.84
C ALA A 15 -18.14 -14.06 8.45
N ALA A 16 -16.92 -14.60 8.36
CA ALA A 16 -16.31 -15.08 7.11
C ALA A 16 -16.31 -16.62 6.96
N ALA A 17 -16.86 -17.36 7.94
CA ALA A 17 -16.83 -18.83 7.97
C ALA A 17 -17.83 -19.53 7.02
N PHE A 18 -18.63 -18.78 6.25
CA PHE A 18 -19.63 -19.33 5.33
C PHE A 18 -19.44 -18.79 3.90
N GLY A 19 -18.37 -19.19 3.25
CA GLY A 19 -18.15 -18.93 1.82
C GLY A 19 -16.88 -19.62 1.33
N GLU A 20 -17.00 -20.58 0.41
CA GLU A 20 -15.90 -21.41 -0.07
C GLU A 20 -14.85 -20.65 -0.93
N ASP A 21 -15.09 -19.38 -1.27
CA ASP A 21 -14.10 -18.53 -1.93
C ASP A 21 -13.55 -17.47 -0.97
N ARG A 22 -12.29 -17.63 -0.57
CA ARG A 22 -11.59 -16.56 0.15
C ARG A 22 -11.52 -15.32 -0.75
N CYS A 23 -12.27 -14.31 -0.36
CA CYS A 23 -12.31 -12.94 -0.90
C CYS A 23 -10.92 -12.37 -1.25
N PHE A 24 -9.88 -12.70 -0.45
CA PHE A 24 -8.47 -12.39 -0.75
C PHE A 24 -7.53 -13.58 -0.49
N ASP A 25 -6.58 -13.82 -1.38
CA ASP A 25 -5.41 -14.68 -1.10
C ASP A 25 -4.39 -13.89 -0.27
N LEU A 26 -4.58 -13.91 1.05
CA LEU A 26 -3.71 -13.21 2.01
C LEU A 26 -2.24 -13.67 1.96
N LYS A 27 -1.99 -14.93 1.61
CA LYS A 27 -0.62 -15.47 1.52
C LYS A 27 0.11 -14.82 0.35
N LYS A 28 -0.53 -14.76 -0.82
CA LYS A 28 0.02 -14.05 -1.99
C LYS A 28 0.11 -12.56 -1.74
N GLY A 29 -0.91 -11.94 -1.15
CA GLY A 29 -0.89 -10.52 -0.79
C GLY A 29 0.31 -10.15 0.08
N LYS A 30 0.60 -10.94 1.11
CA LYS A 30 1.78 -10.74 1.97
C LYS A 30 3.10 -10.89 1.20
N ALA A 31 3.19 -11.85 0.28
CA ALA A 31 4.37 -12.03 -0.56
C ALA A 31 4.58 -10.82 -1.49
N ILE A 32 3.52 -10.30 -2.11
CA ILE A 32 3.54 -9.10 -2.95
C ILE A 32 4.04 -7.90 -2.16
N LEU A 33 3.53 -7.68 -0.95
CA LEU A 33 3.97 -6.57 -0.09
C LEU A 33 5.47 -6.63 0.18
N LYS A 34 6.01 -7.82 0.49
CA LYS A 34 7.44 -8.01 0.71
C LYS A 34 8.26 -7.76 -0.56
N GLU A 35 7.77 -8.17 -1.72
CA GLU A 35 8.43 -7.87 -3.00
C GLU A 35 8.45 -6.37 -3.29
N LEU A 36 7.36 -5.66 -3.00
CA LEU A 36 7.27 -4.21 -3.17
C LEU A 36 8.21 -3.46 -2.23
N GLU A 37 8.30 -3.88 -0.97
CA GLU A 37 9.23 -3.30 0.02
C GLU A 37 10.68 -3.37 -0.49
N VAL A 38 11.13 -4.55 -0.91
CA VAL A 38 12.46 -4.75 -1.50
C VAL A 38 12.65 -3.91 -2.76
N MET A 39 11.65 -3.92 -3.66
CA MET A 39 11.71 -3.17 -4.91
C MET A 39 11.88 -1.65 -4.68
N VAL A 40 11.16 -1.10 -3.72
CA VAL A 40 11.22 0.32 -3.35
C VAL A 40 12.55 0.63 -2.67
N GLU A 41 12.97 -0.17 -1.70
CA GLU A 41 14.20 0.05 -0.94
C GLU A 41 15.44 -0.04 -1.85
N ASP A 42 15.59 -1.13 -2.60
CA ASP A 42 16.73 -1.34 -3.52
C ASP A 42 16.80 -0.26 -4.61
N THR A 43 15.64 0.19 -5.10
CA THR A 43 15.60 1.13 -6.23
C THR A 43 15.83 2.56 -5.77
N LEU A 44 15.18 2.98 -4.67
CA LEU A 44 15.08 4.38 -4.27
C LEU A 44 16.03 4.77 -3.14
N CYS A 45 16.48 3.83 -2.31
CA CYS A 45 17.40 4.11 -1.21
C CYS A 45 18.88 3.93 -1.56
N ALA A 46 19.21 3.82 -2.84
CA ALA A 46 20.58 3.95 -3.33
C ALA A 46 21.17 5.37 -3.12
N GLN A 47 20.32 6.38 -2.92
CA GLN A 47 20.69 7.76 -2.63
C GLN A 47 19.77 8.36 -1.54
N PRO A 48 20.18 9.44 -0.85
CA PRO A 48 19.31 10.12 0.10
C PRO A 48 18.01 10.58 -0.55
N LEU A 49 16.88 10.16 0.02
CA LEU A 49 15.56 10.43 -0.51
C LEU A 49 14.80 11.37 0.44
N SER A 50 14.57 12.61 0.03
CA SER A 50 13.87 13.58 0.87
C SER A 50 12.36 13.31 0.91
N ALA A 51 11.71 13.79 1.97
CA ALA A 51 10.26 13.69 2.11
C ALA A 51 9.49 14.31 0.94
N GLU A 52 9.93 15.48 0.48
CA GLU A 52 9.30 16.16 -0.66
C GLU A 52 9.36 15.32 -1.95
N ARG A 53 10.50 14.67 -2.21
CA ARG A 53 10.61 13.77 -3.36
C ARG A 53 9.67 12.58 -3.24
N VAL A 54 9.52 12.00 -2.06
CA VAL A 54 8.57 10.90 -1.84
C VAL A 54 7.13 11.35 -2.04
N ARG A 55 6.74 12.54 -1.56
CA ARG A 55 5.40 13.10 -1.82
C ARG A 55 5.13 13.24 -3.33
N GLN A 56 6.09 13.78 -4.08
CA GLN A 56 6.00 13.90 -5.54
C GLN A 56 5.89 12.53 -6.24
N GLY A 57 6.67 11.55 -5.78
CA GLY A 57 6.61 10.18 -6.28
C GLY A 57 5.26 9.52 -6.05
N ILE A 58 4.71 9.65 -4.84
CA ILE A 58 3.38 9.13 -4.51
C ILE A 58 2.33 9.80 -5.40
N ASN A 59 2.37 11.12 -5.57
CA ASN A 59 1.40 11.84 -6.39
C ASN A 59 1.47 11.47 -7.88
N THR A 60 2.62 10.98 -8.35
CA THR A 60 2.83 10.53 -9.74
C THR A 60 2.42 9.08 -9.94
N ILE A 61 2.85 8.17 -9.05
CA ILE A 61 2.66 6.72 -9.21
C ILE A 61 1.27 6.30 -8.72
N LEU A 62 0.78 6.86 -7.62
CA LEU A 62 -0.42 6.35 -6.97
C LEU A 62 -1.67 6.40 -7.88
N PRO A 63 -1.91 7.43 -8.71
CA PRO A 63 -3.02 7.40 -9.68
C PRO A 63 -2.93 6.25 -10.71
N GLN A 64 -1.71 5.79 -11.04
CA GLN A 64 -1.49 4.65 -11.94
C GLN A 64 -1.88 3.30 -11.29
N VAL A 65 -1.85 3.26 -9.95
CA VAL A 65 -2.27 2.11 -9.16
C VAL A 65 -3.74 2.21 -8.76
N MET A 66 -4.21 3.40 -8.38
CA MET A 66 -5.56 3.68 -7.88
C MET A 66 -6.53 3.96 -9.03
N ASN A 67 -6.65 3.03 -9.96
CA ASN A 67 -7.63 3.11 -11.05
C ASN A 67 -8.24 1.75 -11.36
N LYS A 68 -9.36 1.79 -12.10
CA LYS A 68 -10.14 0.59 -12.45
C LYS A 68 -9.36 -0.43 -13.27
N ALA A 69 -8.50 0.00 -14.17
CA ALA A 69 -7.70 -0.93 -14.99
C ALA A 69 -6.67 -1.69 -14.15
N PHE A 70 -6.09 -1.03 -13.14
CA PHE A 70 -5.11 -1.66 -12.29
C PHE A 70 -5.75 -2.53 -11.19
N LEU A 71 -6.75 -2.01 -10.46
CA LEU A 71 -7.40 -2.68 -9.33
C LEU A 71 -8.51 -3.65 -9.74
N GLY A 72 -9.02 -3.56 -10.96
CA GLY A 72 -10.23 -4.29 -11.39
C GLY A 72 -11.54 -3.68 -10.86
N ALA A 73 -11.46 -2.64 -10.03
CA ALA A 73 -12.58 -1.89 -9.47
C ALA A 73 -12.25 -0.39 -9.42
N ALA A 74 -13.26 0.47 -9.51
CA ALA A 74 -13.06 1.91 -9.30
C ALA A 74 -12.58 2.15 -7.86
N PRO A 75 -11.56 3.00 -7.63
CA PRO A 75 -11.01 3.24 -6.29
C PRO A 75 -12.09 3.78 -5.33
N PRO A 76 -11.93 3.58 -4.00
CA PRO A 76 -12.86 4.10 -3.01
C PRO A 76 -12.85 5.63 -3.03
N ASP A 77 -14.00 6.27 -2.78
CA ASP A 77 -14.19 7.69 -3.09
C ASP A 77 -13.07 8.61 -2.60
N ASN A 78 -12.99 8.99 -1.35
CA ASN A 78 -11.99 9.89 -0.78
C ASN A 78 -10.51 9.40 -0.80
N TRP A 79 -10.11 8.44 -1.64
CA TRP A 79 -8.76 7.83 -1.60
C TRP A 79 -7.62 8.85 -1.66
N GLN A 80 -7.75 9.86 -2.50
CA GLN A 80 -6.72 10.86 -2.69
C GLN A 80 -6.59 11.79 -1.48
N MET A 81 -7.72 12.18 -0.86
CA MET A 81 -7.73 12.99 0.37
C MET A 81 -7.01 12.25 1.51
N MET A 82 -7.39 10.99 1.72
CA MET A 82 -6.81 10.14 2.76
C MET A 82 -5.29 9.95 2.59
N VAL A 83 -4.83 9.77 1.35
CA VAL A 83 -3.39 9.67 1.08
C VAL A 83 -2.68 10.99 1.35
N ASN A 84 -3.27 12.11 0.96
CA ASN A 84 -2.69 13.43 1.21
C ASN A 84 -2.54 13.68 2.72
N GLU A 85 -3.52 13.28 3.53
CA GLU A 85 -3.45 13.37 4.99
C GLU A 85 -2.30 12.52 5.56
N VAL A 86 -2.09 11.31 5.05
CA VAL A 86 -0.93 10.47 5.44
C VAL A 86 0.39 11.12 5.06
N GLN A 87 0.49 11.64 3.84
CA GLN A 87 1.71 12.32 3.40
C GLN A 87 2.03 13.50 4.31
N GLN A 88 1.04 14.33 4.62
CA GLN A 88 1.22 15.50 5.49
C GLN A 88 1.56 15.11 6.94
N SER A 89 0.93 14.06 7.46
CA SER A 89 1.11 13.64 8.87
C SER A 89 2.39 12.84 9.09
N CYS A 90 2.75 11.98 8.13
CA CYS A 90 3.78 10.96 8.30
C CYS A 90 5.07 11.24 7.54
N LEU A 91 5.01 11.91 6.40
CA LEU A 91 6.21 12.37 5.69
C LEU A 91 6.53 13.78 6.18
N LYS A 92 6.99 13.91 7.43
CA LYS A 92 7.55 15.18 7.93
C LYS A 92 8.78 15.57 7.11
N ASP A 93 9.30 16.78 7.29
CA ASP A 93 10.43 17.30 6.50
C ASP A 93 11.78 16.62 6.85
N HIS A 94 11.86 15.34 6.56
CA HIS A 94 13.06 14.53 6.67
C HIS A 94 13.93 14.74 5.42
N THR A 95 15.20 15.02 5.65
CA THR A 95 16.20 15.17 4.59
C THR A 95 16.57 13.84 3.95
N ASN A 96 16.45 12.73 4.69
CA ASN A 96 16.70 11.39 4.19
C ASN A 96 15.77 10.34 4.83
N LEU A 97 14.77 9.90 4.06
CA LEU A 97 13.81 8.85 4.42
C LEU A 97 14.39 7.43 4.34
N CYS A 98 15.61 7.27 3.86
CA CYS A 98 16.28 5.96 3.78
C CYS A 98 17.11 5.62 5.03
N LEU A 99 17.04 6.45 6.07
CA LEU A 99 17.63 6.14 7.36
C LEU A 99 16.69 5.23 8.15
N ASN A 100 17.19 4.10 8.66
CA ASN A 100 16.37 3.09 9.36
C ASN A 100 15.46 3.68 10.45
N HIS A 101 15.96 4.62 11.26
CA HIS A 101 15.16 5.25 12.32
C HIS A 101 14.02 6.13 11.76
N VAL A 102 14.25 6.81 10.62
CA VAL A 102 13.23 7.59 9.92
C VAL A 102 12.20 6.67 9.28
N GLN A 103 12.62 5.58 8.64
CA GLN A 103 11.71 4.56 8.10
C GLN A 103 10.81 3.98 9.19
N HIS A 104 11.36 3.69 10.37
CA HIS A 104 10.57 3.22 11.52
C HIS A 104 9.57 4.28 12.02
N GLU A 105 9.96 5.55 12.08
CA GLU A 105 9.05 6.65 12.46
C GLU A 105 7.88 6.76 11.47
N VAL A 106 8.18 6.78 10.17
CA VAL A 106 7.18 6.84 9.10
C VAL A 106 6.27 5.62 9.15
N GLN A 107 6.82 4.41 9.28
CA GLN A 107 6.05 3.18 9.38
C GLN A 107 5.12 3.19 10.60
N ALA A 108 5.60 3.65 11.75
CA ALA A 108 4.79 3.77 12.96
C ALA A 108 3.64 4.76 12.76
N CYS A 109 3.90 5.91 12.15
CA CYS A 109 2.88 6.90 11.83
C CYS A 109 1.82 6.33 10.87
N VAL A 110 2.23 5.71 9.75
CA VAL A 110 1.30 5.12 8.78
C VAL A 110 0.46 4.01 9.43
N SER A 111 1.09 3.18 10.27
CA SER A 111 0.40 2.11 11.00
C SER A 111 -0.64 2.65 11.99
N ALA A 112 -0.39 3.80 12.61
CA ALA A 112 -1.35 4.46 13.50
C ALA A 112 -2.58 4.99 12.75
N GLN A 113 -2.46 5.31 11.46
CA GLN A 113 -3.57 5.75 10.60
C GLN A 113 -4.39 4.57 10.04
N LEU A 114 -3.86 3.35 10.07
CA LEU A 114 -4.49 2.17 9.47
C LEU A 114 -5.92 1.89 9.95
N PRO A 115 -6.26 2.02 11.25
CA PRO A 115 -7.64 1.84 11.71
C PRO A 115 -8.65 2.76 11.02
N ALA A 116 -8.26 3.99 10.68
CA ALA A 116 -9.11 4.91 9.95
C ALA A 116 -9.37 4.43 8.52
N PHE A 117 -8.34 4.00 7.78
CA PHE A 117 -8.54 3.41 6.44
C PHE A 117 -9.43 2.18 6.47
N ILE A 118 -9.26 1.33 7.49
CA ILE A 118 -10.13 0.16 7.66
C ILE A 118 -11.57 0.62 7.87
N LEU A 119 -11.83 1.57 8.77
CA LEU A 119 -13.19 2.03 9.04
C LEU A 119 -13.85 2.63 7.78
N PHE A 120 -13.13 3.45 7.02
CA PHE A 120 -13.67 4.13 5.84
C PHE A 120 -13.79 3.22 4.61
N TRP A 121 -12.83 2.32 4.38
CA TRP A 121 -12.77 1.52 3.15
C TRP A 121 -13.13 0.05 3.35
N ALA A 122 -13.38 -0.43 4.57
CA ALA A 122 -13.81 -1.82 4.78
C ALA A 122 -15.04 -2.21 3.94
N PRO A 123 -16.10 -1.39 3.83
CA PRO A 123 -17.25 -1.71 2.97
C PRO A 123 -16.84 -1.87 1.49
N TRP A 124 -16.06 -0.91 0.96
CA TRP A 124 -15.57 -0.95 -0.41
C TRP A 124 -14.67 -2.16 -0.68
N PHE A 125 -13.78 -2.50 0.27
CA PHE A 125 -12.94 -3.69 0.16
C PHE A 125 -13.78 -4.96 0.18
N ALA A 126 -14.79 -5.05 1.04
CA ALA A 126 -15.67 -6.22 1.10
C ALA A 126 -16.46 -6.41 -0.21
N GLU A 127 -16.93 -5.32 -0.82
CA GLU A 127 -17.66 -5.35 -2.09
C GLU A 127 -16.77 -5.73 -3.27
N HIS A 128 -15.53 -5.24 -3.31
CA HIS A 128 -14.66 -5.38 -4.49
C HIS A 128 -13.52 -6.38 -4.34
N CYS A 129 -13.41 -7.07 -3.21
CA CYS A 129 -12.25 -7.92 -2.94
C CYS A 129 -12.01 -8.99 -4.00
N GLN A 130 -13.04 -9.64 -4.51
CA GLN A 130 -12.88 -10.69 -5.53
C GLN A 130 -12.30 -10.10 -6.83
N ALA A 131 -12.76 -8.91 -7.22
CA ALA A 131 -12.24 -8.20 -8.38
C ALA A 131 -10.76 -7.82 -8.19
N ILE A 132 -10.41 -7.29 -7.00
CA ILE A 132 -9.03 -6.93 -6.66
C ILE A 132 -8.14 -8.17 -6.59
N ASN A 133 -8.60 -9.25 -5.96
CA ASN A 133 -7.87 -10.50 -5.85
C ASN A 133 -7.56 -11.07 -7.24
N LYS A 134 -8.55 -11.09 -8.14
CA LYS A 134 -8.37 -11.56 -9.51
C LYS A 134 -7.45 -10.64 -10.32
N ALA A 135 -7.73 -9.34 -10.32
CA ALA A 135 -7.02 -8.38 -11.16
C ALA A 135 -5.59 -8.16 -10.68
N LEU A 136 -5.36 -8.05 -9.37
CA LEU A 136 -4.06 -7.68 -8.80
C LEU A 136 -3.29 -8.86 -8.22
N ILE A 137 -3.89 -9.60 -7.29
CA ILE A 137 -3.16 -10.59 -6.48
C ILE A 137 -2.82 -11.84 -7.30
N LEU A 138 -3.80 -12.39 -8.02
CA LEU A 138 -3.60 -13.58 -8.84
C LEU A 138 -2.79 -13.27 -10.11
N ASN A 139 -2.96 -12.07 -10.67
CA ASN A 139 -2.23 -11.61 -11.87
C ASN A 139 -0.98 -10.77 -11.55
N TRP A 140 -0.45 -10.85 -10.31
CA TRP A 140 0.70 -10.05 -9.90
C TRP A 140 1.91 -10.22 -10.81
N LYS A 141 2.16 -11.43 -11.30
CA LYS A 141 3.29 -11.73 -12.20
C LYS A 141 3.28 -10.85 -13.46
N GLU A 142 2.10 -10.52 -13.98
CA GLU A 142 1.93 -9.68 -15.17
C GLU A 142 1.95 -8.18 -14.84
N LYS A 143 1.48 -7.79 -13.64
CA LYS A 143 1.46 -6.39 -13.18
C LYS A 143 2.79 -5.91 -12.61
N LYS A 144 3.58 -6.81 -12.01
CA LYS A 144 4.87 -6.50 -11.39
C LYS A 144 5.82 -5.72 -12.31
N PRO A 145 6.02 -6.07 -13.59
CA PRO A 145 6.87 -5.29 -14.48
C PRO A 145 6.42 -3.84 -14.67
N GLN A 146 5.10 -3.59 -14.70
CA GLN A 146 4.56 -2.23 -14.82
C GLN A 146 4.86 -1.42 -13.57
N VAL A 147 4.67 -2.02 -12.38
CA VAL A 147 5.00 -1.37 -11.11
C VAL A 147 6.50 -1.07 -11.01
N GLN A 148 7.35 -2.03 -11.39
CA GLN A 148 8.80 -1.82 -11.45
C GLN A 148 9.16 -0.67 -12.40
N GLN A 149 8.51 -0.59 -13.56
CA GLN A 149 8.74 0.49 -14.52
C GLN A 149 8.39 1.85 -13.92
N TRP A 150 7.29 1.97 -13.18
CA TRP A 150 6.92 3.22 -12.52
C TRP A 150 7.89 3.62 -11.42
N ILE A 151 8.34 2.66 -10.60
CA ILE A 151 9.35 2.92 -9.55
C ILE A 151 10.70 3.33 -10.17
N ASN A 152 11.11 2.66 -11.26
CA ASN A 152 12.32 3.02 -12.00
C ASN A 152 12.21 4.40 -12.64
N ALA A 153 11.06 4.76 -13.20
CA ALA A 153 10.82 6.07 -13.78
C ALA A 153 10.93 7.18 -12.72
N PHE A 154 10.40 6.93 -11.52
CA PHE A 154 10.56 7.86 -10.39
C PHE A 154 12.04 8.04 -10.01
N LYS A 155 12.83 6.96 -9.95
CA LYS A 155 14.28 7.07 -9.73
C LYS A 155 14.96 7.96 -10.77
N LEU A 156 14.65 7.79 -12.06
CA LEU A 156 15.27 8.58 -13.13
C LEU A 156 14.89 10.06 -13.04
N GLN A 157 13.65 10.38 -12.64
CA GLN A 157 13.22 11.75 -12.37
C GLN A 157 13.94 12.37 -11.16
N THR A 158 14.49 11.55 -10.24
CA THR A 158 15.22 12.04 -9.06
C THR A 158 16.73 12.25 -9.26
N THR A 159 17.28 11.87 -10.42
CA THR A 159 18.73 11.96 -10.71
C THR A 159 19.11 13.13 -11.62
N ASN A 160 18.13 13.86 -12.16
CA ASN A 160 18.29 15.10 -12.93
C ASN A 160 17.86 16.31 -12.08
#